data_AF-A0A2N2W1P1-F1
#
_entry.id   AF-A0A2N2W1P1-F1
#
_cell.length_a   1.000
_cell.length_b   1.000
_cell.length_c   1.000
_cell.angle_alpha   90.00
_cell.angle_beta   90.00
_cell.angle_gamma   90.00
#
_symmetry.space_group_name_H-M   'P 1'
#
loop_
_entity.id
_entity.type
_entity.pdbx_description
1 polymer ?
#
loop_
_entity_poly.entity_id
_entity_poly.type
_entity_poly.pdbx_seq_one_letter_code
_entity_poly.pdbx_strand_id
1 'polypeptide(L)'
;MKVLKFGGSSVGNVKRIKDVMDIIITSKERNGRIAVVFSAFQGVTDSLITISSIASTGNSGYIKTLEGLRERHLQAVNELIGIESRSRVTARVMMEFKGLTDILHGVSLTGETTAKSLDSIMSYGERLSVYIICEALRERGVEARFTDSRWLIICSGDFGAERVDFELTNRNIREHFLGNSDVNIITGFIASTANGETITLGRGGSDYTASIIGAAMGVAEIEIWTDVDGVMSASIRDEINGKDVAEKLLILARKAGYRVEPKSIAVDYHRSSPCYNLKSSEIISLRN
;
A
#
# COMPACT_ATOMS: atom_id res chain seq x y z
N MET A 1 2.18 -19.81 1.96
CA MET A 1 1.62 -18.45 1.93
C MET A 1 2.30 -17.68 0.82
N LYS A 2 1.57 -16.86 0.07
CA LYS A 2 2.12 -15.96 -0.98
C LYS A 2 2.04 -14.50 -0.53
N VAL A 3 3.04 -13.69 -0.85
CA VAL A 3 2.99 -12.23 -0.66
C VAL A 3 2.91 -11.54 -2.02
N LEU A 4 1.89 -10.70 -2.20
CA LEU A 4 1.71 -9.88 -3.39
C LEU A 4 1.76 -8.40 -3.00
N LYS A 5 2.31 -7.55 -3.85
CA LYS A 5 2.24 -6.10 -3.69
C LYS A 5 1.73 -5.45 -4.96
N PHE A 6 0.79 -4.53 -4.82
CA PHE A 6 0.27 -3.71 -5.90
C PHE A 6 0.62 -2.22 -5.69
N GLY A 7 1.21 -1.60 -6.70
CA GLY A 7 1.51 -0.17 -6.70
C GLY A 7 0.29 0.72 -6.94
N GLY A 8 0.45 2.03 -6.75
CA GLY A 8 -0.65 2.98 -6.91
C GLY A 8 -1.24 2.99 -8.31
N SER A 9 -0.42 2.78 -9.35
CA SER A 9 -0.87 2.64 -10.73
C SER A 9 -1.83 1.45 -10.92
N SER A 10 -1.53 0.31 -10.30
CA SER A 10 -2.34 -0.90 -10.35
C SER A 10 -3.71 -0.73 -9.67
N VAL A 11 -3.85 0.29 -8.81
CA VAL A 11 -5.13 0.67 -8.17
C VAL A 11 -5.56 2.10 -8.51
N GLY A 12 -5.17 2.60 -9.69
CA GLY A 12 -5.44 3.99 -10.09
C GLY A 12 -6.90 4.29 -10.42
N ASN A 13 -7.67 3.28 -10.83
CA ASN A 13 -9.10 3.37 -11.15
C ASN A 13 -9.84 2.06 -10.86
N VAL A 14 -11.17 2.14 -10.86
CA VAL A 14 -12.07 1.01 -10.53
C VAL A 14 -11.87 -0.20 -11.43
N LYS A 15 -11.61 -0.01 -12.73
CA LYS A 15 -11.36 -1.13 -13.65
C LYS A 15 -10.11 -1.91 -13.22
N ARG A 16 -8.99 -1.20 -12.99
CA ARG A 16 -7.74 -1.82 -12.54
C ARG A 16 -7.89 -2.50 -11.18
N ILE A 17 -8.65 -1.89 -10.25
CA ILE A 17 -8.95 -2.51 -8.96
C ILE A 17 -9.69 -3.85 -9.16
N LYS A 18 -10.66 -3.91 -10.08
CA LYS A 18 -11.36 -5.16 -10.42
C LYS A 18 -10.41 -6.22 -10.98
N ASP A 19 -9.52 -5.84 -11.89
CA ASP A 19 -8.51 -6.75 -12.45
C ASP A 19 -7.57 -7.28 -11.35
N VAL A 20 -7.14 -6.43 -10.41
CA VAL A 20 -6.33 -6.84 -9.25
C VAL A 20 -7.10 -7.77 -8.32
N MET A 21 -8.39 -7.55 -8.09
CA MET A 21 -9.20 -8.47 -7.29
C MET A 21 -9.25 -9.87 -7.93
N ASP A 22 -9.32 -9.97 -9.26
CA ASP A 22 -9.29 -11.27 -9.95
C ASP A 22 -7.94 -11.99 -9.75
N ILE A 23 -6.83 -11.24 -9.74
CA ILE A 23 -5.50 -11.78 -9.40
C ILE A 23 -5.47 -12.35 -7.99
N ILE A 24 -6.00 -11.60 -7.02
CA ILE A 24 -6.03 -12.00 -5.61
C ILE A 24 -6.85 -13.27 -5.41
N ILE A 25 -8.03 -13.36 -6.03
CA ILE A 25 -8.89 -14.54 -5.96
C ILE A 25 -8.16 -15.76 -6.53
N THR A 26 -7.59 -15.63 -7.73
CA THR A 26 -6.85 -16.73 -8.37
C THR A 26 -5.62 -17.15 -7.55
N SER A 27 -4.92 -16.18 -6.95
CA SER A 27 -3.76 -16.45 -6.11
C SER A 27 -4.16 -17.15 -4.81
N LYS A 28 -5.29 -16.76 -4.20
CA LYS A 28 -5.87 -17.46 -3.04
C LYS A 28 -6.18 -18.91 -3.38
N GLU A 29 -6.86 -19.18 -4.50
CA GLU A 29 -7.22 -20.54 -4.93
C GLU A 29 -6.00 -21.45 -5.09
N ARG A 30 -4.89 -20.90 -5.60
CA ARG A 30 -3.64 -21.66 -5.82
C ARG A 30 -2.81 -21.86 -4.56
N ASN A 31 -2.81 -20.90 -3.64
CA ASN A 31 -1.85 -20.84 -2.52
C ASN A 31 -2.48 -21.03 -1.14
N GLY A 32 -3.82 -21.06 -1.05
CA GLY A 32 -4.59 -21.04 0.19
C GLY A 32 -4.51 -19.68 0.90
N ARG A 33 -3.38 -19.43 1.58
CA ARG A 33 -3.16 -18.22 2.37
C ARG A 33 -2.31 -17.20 1.61
N ILE A 34 -2.77 -15.95 1.56
CA ILE A 34 -2.08 -14.84 0.90
C ILE A 34 -2.07 -13.57 1.76
N ALA A 35 -0.99 -12.80 1.63
CA ALA A 35 -0.85 -11.45 2.15
C ALA A 35 -0.70 -10.50 0.97
N VAL A 36 -1.53 -9.47 0.91
CA VAL A 36 -1.57 -8.52 -0.20
C VAL A 36 -1.32 -7.12 0.33
N VAL A 37 -0.21 -6.52 -0.09
CA VAL A 37 0.19 -5.17 0.29
C VAL A 37 -0.23 -4.19 -0.79
N PHE A 38 -0.90 -3.10 -0.40
CA PHE A 38 -1.32 -2.06 -1.32
C PHE A 38 -0.71 -0.71 -0.98
N SER A 39 -0.34 0.04 -2.01
CA SER A 39 -0.12 1.48 -1.92
C SER A 39 -1.45 2.25 -1.91
N ALA A 40 -1.39 3.56 -1.65
CA ALA A 40 -2.49 4.47 -1.90
C ALA A 40 -2.94 4.43 -3.39
N PHE A 41 -4.17 4.88 -3.69
CA PHE A 41 -4.58 5.08 -5.09
C PHE A 41 -3.62 6.03 -5.82
N GLN A 42 -3.45 5.85 -7.14
CA GLN A 42 -2.52 6.64 -7.93
C GLN A 42 -2.65 8.16 -7.69
N GLY A 43 -1.56 8.82 -7.34
CA GLY A 43 -1.47 10.27 -7.10
C GLY A 43 -2.06 10.75 -5.77
N VAL A 44 -2.59 9.87 -4.92
CA VAL A 44 -3.18 10.26 -3.62
C VAL A 44 -2.11 10.75 -2.65
N THR A 45 -0.97 10.06 -2.53
CA THR A 45 0.12 10.49 -1.63
C THR A 45 0.67 11.86 -2.01
N ASP A 46 0.90 12.10 -3.31
CA ASP A 46 1.35 13.42 -3.81
C ASP A 46 0.30 14.52 -3.57
N SER A 47 -0.99 14.18 -3.70
CA SER A 47 -2.08 15.09 -3.38
C SER A 47 -2.10 15.43 -1.89
N LEU A 48 -1.89 14.45 -1.00
CA LEU A 48 -1.84 14.65 0.45
C LEU A 48 -0.66 15.55 0.85
N ILE A 49 0.51 15.38 0.24
CA ILE A 49 1.68 16.26 0.43
C ILE A 49 1.33 17.68 -0.03
N THR A 50 0.71 17.82 -1.20
CA THR A 50 0.30 19.13 -1.75
C THR A 50 -0.73 19.82 -0.86
N ILE A 51 -1.74 19.10 -0.39
CA ILE A 51 -2.77 19.59 0.53
C ILE A 51 -2.12 20.07 1.83
N SER A 52 -1.19 19.30 2.40
CA SER A 52 -0.45 19.69 3.61
C SER A 52 0.38 20.95 3.41
N SER A 53 1.07 21.06 2.27
CA SER A 53 1.85 22.24 1.92
C SER A 53 0.96 23.49 1.82
N ILE A 54 -0.18 23.40 1.11
CA ILE A 54 -1.15 24.51 1.02
C ILE A 54 -1.69 24.86 2.41
N ALA A 55 -2.09 23.86 3.20
CA ALA A 55 -2.59 24.07 4.56
C ALA A 55 -1.58 24.83 5.42
N SER A 56 -0.28 24.48 5.37
CA SER A 56 0.75 25.18 6.17
C SER A 56 0.94 26.65 5.82
N THR A 57 0.40 27.14 4.70
CA THR A 57 0.43 28.59 4.38
C THR A 57 -0.73 29.36 5.00
N GLY A 58 -1.63 28.71 5.76
CA GLY A 58 -2.88 29.29 6.25
C GLY A 58 -3.94 29.49 5.16
N ASN A 59 -3.66 29.05 3.93
CA ASN A 59 -4.53 29.22 2.78
C ASN A 59 -5.64 28.16 2.76
N SER A 60 -6.91 28.58 2.80
CA SER A 60 -8.08 27.69 2.78
C SER A 60 -8.26 26.89 1.47
N GLY A 61 -7.44 27.12 0.45
CA GLY A 61 -7.46 26.41 -0.83
C GLY A 61 -7.26 24.89 -0.70
N TYR A 62 -6.61 24.41 0.36
CA TYR A 62 -6.44 22.98 0.62
C TYR A 62 -7.79 22.25 0.75
N ILE A 63 -8.84 22.95 1.21
CA ILE A 63 -10.19 22.39 1.42
C ILE A 63 -10.77 21.88 0.09
N LYS A 64 -10.62 22.65 -0.99
CA LYS A 64 -11.13 22.27 -2.31
C LYS A 64 -10.41 21.02 -2.84
N THR A 65 -9.10 20.95 -2.66
CA THR A 65 -8.29 19.81 -3.09
C THR A 65 -8.61 18.56 -2.26
N LEU A 66 -8.80 18.73 -0.94
CA LEU A 66 -9.22 17.65 -0.04
C LEU A 66 -10.62 17.12 -0.40
N GLU A 67 -11.55 18.01 -0.75
CA GLU A 67 -12.89 17.64 -1.20
C GLU A 67 -12.85 16.79 -2.48
N GLY A 68 -12.07 17.20 -3.49
CA GLY A 68 -11.87 16.39 -4.69
C GLY A 68 -11.26 15.02 -4.41
N LEU A 69 -10.36 14.92 -3.43
CA LEU A 69 -9.81 13.65 -2.96
C LEU A 69 -10.90 12.79 -2.31
N ARG A 70 -11.77 13.38 -1.49
CA ARG A 70 -12.90 12.72 -0.85
C ARG A 70 -13.90 12.18 -1.88
N GLU A 71 -14.30 13.00 -2.84
CA GLU A 71 -15.20 12.61 -3.93
C GLU A 71 -14.66 11.42 -4.72
N ARG A 72 -13.37 11.43 -5.06
CA ARG A 72 -12.71 10.31 -5.76
C ARG A 72 -12.82 8.99 -5.00
N HIS A 73 -12.63 9.00 -3.67
CA HIS A 73 -12.73 7.79 -2.85
C HIS A 73 -14.18 7.34 -2.70
N LEU A 74 -15.13 8.28 -2.53
CA LEU A 74 -16.56 7.95 -2.49
C LEU A 74 -17.07 7.40 -3.81
N GLN A 75 -16.55 7.89 -4.95
CA GLN A 75 -16.84 7.32 -6.24
C GLN A 75 -16.35 5.87 -6.34
N ALA A 76 -15.14 5.57 -5.86
CA ALA A 76 -14.66 4.20 -5.80
C ALA A 76 -15.57 3.31 -4.94
N VAL A 77 -16.04 3.79 -3.79
CA VAL A 77 -17.04 3.08 -2.95
C VAL A 77 -18.34 2.83 -3.73
N ASN A 78 -18.87 3.84 -4.42
CA ASN A 78 -20.11 3.71 -5.19
C ASN A 78 -20.02 2.66 -6.30
N GLU A 79 -18.86 2.56 -6.97
CA GLU A 79 -18.66 1.66 -8.10
C GLU A 79 -18.21 0.24 -7.72
N LEU A 80 -17.62 0.06 -6.52
CA LEU A 80 -17.08 -1.22 -6.05
C LEU A 80 -17.96 -1.92 -5.02
N ILE A 81 -18.75 -1.18 -4.23
CA ILE A 81 -19.48 -1.71 -3.09
C ILE A 81 -20.97 -1.81 -3.39
N GLY A 82 -21.56 -2.98 -3.10
CA GLY A 82 -22.98 -3.26 -3.23
C GLY A 82 -23.84 -2.40 -2.30
N ILE A 83 -25.12 -2.25 -2.66
CA ILE A 83 -26.07 -1.32 -2.02
C ILE A 83 -26.17 -1.57 -0.51
N GLU A 84 -26.15 -2.83 -0.08
CA GLU A 84 -26.31 -3.23 1.33
C GLU A 84 -25.17 -2.74 2.22
N SER A 85 -23.91 -2.91 1.77
CA SER A 85 -22.73 -2.49 2.53
C SER A 85 -22.38 -1.01 2.34
N ARG A 86 -22.86 -0.37 1.26
CA ARG A 86 -22.39 0.95 0.81
C ARG A 86 -22.47 2.01 1.90
N SER A 87 -23.61 2.14 2.58
CA SER A 87 -23.79 3.15 3.63
C SER A 87 -22.77 3.01 4.76
N ARG A 88 -22.48 1.78 5.20
CA ARG A 88 -21.49 1.51 6.25
C ARG A 88 -20.08 1.86 5.79
N VAL A 89 -19.70 1.47 4.57
CA VAL A 89 -18.37 1.74 4.00
C VAL A 89 -18.18 3.25 3.77
N THR A 90 -19.19 3.92 3.20
CA THR A 90 -19.22 5.37 3.02
C THR A 90 -19.06 6.09 4.36
N ALA A 91 -19.80 5.69 5.40
CA ALA A 91 -19.68 6.29 6.72
C ALA A 91 -18.26 6.15 7.30
N ARG A 92 -17.63 4.98 7.14
CA ARG A 92 -16.24 4.78 7.57
C ARG A 92 -15.25 5.65 6.79
N VAL A 93 -15.38 5.74 5.46
CA VAL A 93 -14.54 6.61 4.63
C VAL A 93 -14.71 8.09 5.03
N MET A 94 -15.95 8.54 5.26
CA MET A 94 -16.21 9.91 5.73
C MET A 94 -15.59 10.19 7.10
N MET A 95 -15.59 9.22 8.02
CA MET A 95 -14.95 9.34 9.33
C MET A 95 -13.43 9.51 9.21
N GLU A 96 -12.79 8.76 8.31
CA GLU A 96 -11.36 8.92 8.02
C GLU A 96 -11.06 10.32 7.43
N PHE A 97 -11.85 10.79 6.47
CA PHE A 97 -11.72 12.15 5.92
C PHE A 97 -11.96 13.23 6.98
N LYS A 98 -12.86 13.03 7.93
CA LYS A 98 -13.03 13.94 9.06
C LYS A 98 -11.73 14.02 9.88
N GLY A 99 -11.12 12.89 10.24
CA GLY A 99 -9.85 12.88 10.97
C GLY A 99 -8.72 13.57 10.20
N LEU A 100 -8.64 13.36 8.88
CA LEU A 100 -7.69 14.07 8.02
C LEU A 100 -7.96 15.59 7.98
N THR A 101 -9.22 15.99 7.90
CA THR A 101 -9.64 17.40 7.93
C THR A 101 -9.25 18.07 9.24
N ASP A 102 -9.47 17.40 10.37
CA ASP A 102 -9.13 17.92 11.71
C ASP A 102 -7.61 18.18 11.84
N ILE A 103 -6.76 17.29 11.32
CA ILE A 103 -5.30 17.46 11.31
C ILE A 103 -4.89 18.63 10.40
N LEU A 104 -5.43 18.69 9.19
CA LEU A 104 -5.11 19.75 8.22
C LEU A 104 -5.57 21.13 8.70
N HIS A 105 -6.70 21.20 9.42
CA HIS A 105 -7.14 22.42 10.06
C HIS A 105 -6.14 22.86 11.14
N GLY A 106 -5.65 21.92 11.97
CA GLY A 106 -4.57 22.20 12.92
C GLY A 106 -3.33 22.78 12.24
N VAL A 107 -2.84 22.14 11.17
CA VAL A 107 -1.71 22.62 10.35
C VAL A 107 -1.97 24.03 9.78
N SER A 108 -3.20 24.31 9.36
CA SER A 108 -3.59 25.62 8.84
C SER A 108 -3.64 26.72 9.90
N LEU A 109 -3.91 26.36 11.17
CA LEU A 109 -3.90 27.31 12.28
C LEU A 109 -2.49 27.60 12.77
N THR A 110 -1.60 26.59 12.78
CA THR A 110 -0.22 26.74 13.23
C THR A 110 0.67 27.37 12.16
N GLY A 111 0.31 27.26 10.87
CA GLY A 111 1.13 27.76 9.76
C GLY A 111 2.39 26.90 9.52
N GLU A 112 2.40 25.65 9.98
CA GLU A 112 3.52 24.74 9.79
C GLU A 112 3.07 23.28 9.70
N THR A 113 3.76 22.49 8.87
CA THR A 113 3.62 21.03 8.84
C THR A 113 4.86 20.40 9.47
N THR A 114 4.73 19.82 10.67
CA THR A 114 5.80 19.00 11.25
C THR A 114 5.95 17.67 10.52
N ALA A 115 7.12 17.02 10.62
CA ALA A 115 7.33 15.68 10.04
C ALA A 115 6.30 14.66 10.54
N LYS A 116 5.96 14.71 11.83
CA LYS A 116 4.93 13.86 12.44
C LYS A 116 3.55 14.11 11.85
N SER A 117 3.17 15.38 11.66
CA SER A 117 1.90 15.72 11.02
C SER A 117 1.87 15.22 9.57
N LEU A 118 2.97 15.37 8.84
CA LEU A 118 3.09 14.91 7.46
C LEU A 118 2.95 13.38 7.35
N ASP A 119 3.65 12.62 8.20
CA ASP A 119 3.53 11.16 8.23
C ASP A 119 2.10 10.72 8.53
N SER A 120 1.44 11.36 9.50
CA SER A 120 0.03 11.11 9.81
C SER A 120 -0.88 11.43 8.62
N ILE A 121 -0.68 12.56 7.94
CA ILE A 121 -1.47 12.97 6.77
C ILE A 121 -1.29 11.99 5.61
N MET A 122 -0.04 11.65 5.27
CA MET A 122 0.26 10.73 4.16
C MET A 122 -0.36 9.34 4.41
N SER A 123 -0.41 8.89 5.67
CA SER A 123 -0.96 7.56 6.00
C SER A 123 -2.41 7.33 5.60
N TYR A 124 -3.20 8.41 5.46
CA TYR A 124 -4.60 8.29 5.03
C TYR A 124 -4.73 7.70 3.62
N GLY A 125 -3.70 7.87 2.77
CA GLY A 125 -3.70 7.32 1.42
C GLY A 125 -3.87 5.80 1.42
N GLU A 126 -2.99 5.07 2.09
CA GLU A 126 -3.05 3.61 2.19
C GLU A 126 -4.23 3.16 3.05
N ARG A 127 -4.50 3.83 4.18
CA ARG A 127 -5.62 3.44 5.06
C ARG A 127 -6.96 3.45 4.31
N LEU A 128 -7.20 4.47 3.50
CA LEU A 128 -8.41 4.58 2.69
C LEU A 128 -8.44 3.56 1.54
N SER A 129 -7.36 3.46 0.76
CA SER A 129 -7.33 2.56 -0.40
C SER A 129 -7.48 1.09 0.01
N VAL A 130 -6.71 0.66 1.02
CA VAL A 130 -6.68 -0.72 1.51
C VAL A 130 -8.02 -1.09 2.15
N TYR A 131 -8.66 -0.16 2.88
CA TYR A 131 -9.99 -0.37 3.44
C TYR A 131 -11.04 -0.59 2.34
N ILE A 132 -11.09 0.31 1.34
CA ILE A 132 -12.06 0.22 0.23
C ILE A 132 -11.86 -1.08 -0.56
N ILE A 133 -10.61 -1.44 -0.87
CA ILE A 133 -10.29 -2.69 -1.60
C ILE A 133 -10.67 -3.92 -0.77
N CYS A 134 -10.41 -3.91 0.54
CA CYS A 134 -10.79 -5.01 1.42
C CYS A 134 -12.31 -5.22 1.44
N GLU A 135 -13.10 -4.15 1.53
CA GLU A 135 -14.56 -4.24 1.48
C GLU A 135 -15.03 -4.71 0.09
N ALA A 136 -14.41 -4.24 -1.00
CA ALA A 136 -14.74 -4.68 -2.36
C ALA A 136 -14.46 -6.18 -2.58
N LEU A 137 -13.41 -6.72 -1.97
CA LEU A 137 -13.15 -8.17 -1.98
C LEU A 137 -14.20 -8.96 -1.20
N ARG A 138 -14.68 -8.43 -0.08
CA ARG A 138 -15.77 -9.05 0.72
C ARG A 138 -17.08 -9.11 -0.06
N GLU A 139 -17.39 -8.09 -0.85
CA GLU A 139 -18.55 -8.10 -1.76
C GLU A 139 -18.46 -9.21 -2.83
N ARG A 140 -17.26 -9.70 -3.11
CA ARG A 140 -17.00 -10.85 -4.01
C ARG A 140 -16.93 -12.19 -3.28
N GLY A 141 -17.37 -12.25 -2.01
CA GLY A 141 -17.37 -13.47 -1.21
C GLY A 141 -15.98 -13.89 -0.69
N VAL A 142 -14.98 -13.01 -0.76
CA VAL A 142 -13.66 -13.28 -0.21
C VAL A 142 -13.64 -12.91 1.28
N GLU A 143 -13.26 -13.86 2.13
CA GLU A 143 -12.97 -13.59 3.55
C GLU A 143 -11.65 -12.81 3.69
N ALA A 144 -11.69 -11.53 3.31
CA ALA A 144 -10.57 -10.61 3.38
C ALA A 144 -10.51 -9.92 4.75
N ARG A 145 -9.31 -9.79 5.32
CA ARG A 145 -9.04 -9.06 6.56
C ARG A 145 -8.26 -7.79 6.27
N PHE A 146 -8.87 -6.64 6.54
CA PHE A 146 -8.16 -5.36 6.56
C PHE A 146 -7.11 -5.38 7.68
N THR A 147 -5.88 -5.00 7.35
CA THR A 147 -4.74 -5.01 8.25
C THR A 147 -3.97 -3.71 8.12
N ASP A 148 -3.92 -2.94 9.20
CA ASP A 148 -3.10 -1.74 9.28
C ASP A 148 -1.67 -2.12 9.70
N SER A 149 -0.70 -1.91 8.82
CA SER A 149 0.71 -2.25 9.03
C SER A 149 1.33 -1.49 10.19
N ARG A 150 0.72 -0.38 10.66
CA ARG A 150 1.15 0.31 11.88
C ARG A 150 1.05 -0.57 13.11
N TRP A 151 0.17 -1.59 13.11
CA TRP A 151 0.08 -2.55 14.21
C TRP A 151 1.12 -3.68 14.10
N LEU A 152 1.76 -3.84 12.94
CA LEU A 152 2.67 -4.93 12.67
C LEU A 152 4.13 -4.46 12.67
N ILE A 153 4.41 -3.36 11.98
CA ILE A 153 5.75 -2.85 11.73
C ILE A 153 6.02 -1.72 12.71
N ILE A 154 6.95 -1.99 13.63
CA ILE A 154 7.37 -1.05 14.67
C ILE A 154 8.77 -0.55 14.33
N CYS A 155 8.98 0.76 14.39
CA CYS A 155 10.31 1.36 14.24
C CYS A 155 10.79 1.98 15.55
N SER A 156 12.10 1.93 15.74
CA SER A 156 12.83 2.56 16.85
C SER A 156 13.34 3.94 16.41
N GLY A 157 12.72 5.01 16.92
CA GLY A 157 13.21 6.37 16.70
C GLY A 157 12.09 7.40 16.58
N ASP A 158 12.47 8.66 16.82
CA ASP A 158 11.53 9.78 16.86
C ASP A 158 11.11 10.23 15.45
N PHE A 159 11.94 10.00 14.41
CA PHE A 159 11.65 10.40 13.02
C PHE A 159 12.39 9.53 11.97
N GLY A 160 11.69 9.12 10.92
CA GLY A 160 12.28 8.51 9.71
C GLY A 160 12.36 6.97 9.66
N ALA A 161 12.30 6.40 8.45
CA ALA A 161 12.21 4.97 8.10
C ALA A 161 13.43 4.09 8.45
N GLU A 162 14.39 4.59 9.22
CA GLU A 162 15.74 4.04 9.22
C GLU A 162 15.94 2.84 10.17
N ARG A 163 15.03 2.58 11.12
CA ARG A 163 15.24 1.47 12.09
C ARG A 163 13.96 0.72 12.44
N VAL A 164 13.53 -0.17 11.55
CA VAL A 164 12.52 -1.19 11.90
C VAL A 164 13.07 -2.04 13.04
N ASP A 165 12.31 -2.16 14.14
CA ASP A 165 12.56 -3.14 15.18
C ASP A 165 12.10 -4.50 14.66
N PHE A 166 13.02 -5.25 14.05
CA PHE A 166 12.72 -6.54 13.45
C PHE A 166 12.34 -7.61 14.46
N GLU A 167 12.79 -7.52 15.71
CA GLU A 167 12.40 -8.53 16.70
C GLU A 167 10.91 -8.40 17.01
N LEU A 168 10.47 -7.20 17.38
CA LEU A 168 9.07 -6.91 17.68
C LEU A 168 8.19 -7.04 16.43
N THR A 169 8.65 -6.51 15.29
CA THR A 169 7.92 -6.57 14.02
C THR A 169 7.70 -8.02 13.57
N ASN A 170 8.73 -8.87 13.61
CA ASN A 170 8.59 -10.27 13.21
C ASN A 170 7.67 -11.04 14.15
N ARG A 171 7.69 -10.73 15.46
CA ARG A 171 6.77 -11.30 16.44
C ARG A 171 5.32 -10.92 16.11
N ASN A 172 5.03 -9.63 15.98
CA ASN A 172 3.70 -9.11 15.67
C ASN A 172 3.15 -9.70 14.35
N ILE A 173 3.98 -9.78 13.32
CA ILE A 173 3.59 -10.37 12.03
C ILE A 173 3.23 -11.84 12.22
N ARG A 174 4.09 -12.65 12.83
CA ARG A 174 3.81 -14.09 13.02
C ARG A 174 2.54 -14.30 13.81
N GLU A 175 2.35 -13.56 14.91
CA GLU A 175 1.14 -13.61 15.73
C GLU A 175 -0.11 -13.23 14.94
N HIS A 176 -0.06 -12.16 14.14
CA HIS A 176 -1.16 -11.74 13.28
C HIS A 176 -1.60 -12.85 12.31
N PHE A 177 -0.64 -13.59 11.76
CA PHE A 177 -0.86 -14.70 10.83
C PHE A 177 -1.11 -16.07 11.53
N LEU A 178 -1.16 -16.15 12.86
CA LEU A 178 -1.69 -17.35 13.54
C LEU A 178 -3.21 -17.49 13.39
N GLY A 179 -3.92 -16.39 13.10
CA GLY A 179 -5.37 -16.40 12.90
C GLY A 179 -5.84 -17.05 11.58
N ASN A 180 -7.15 -17.31 11.49
CA ASN A 180 -7.79 -18.08 10.42
C ASN A 180 -8.07 -17.31 9.11
N SER A 181 -7.61 -16.07 8.94
CA SER A 181 -7.88 -15.33 7.70
C SER A 181 -6.93 -15.75 6.59
N ASP A 182 -7.51 -16.28 5.50
CA ASP A 182 -6.78 -16.70 4.31
C ASP A 182 -6.27 -15.52 3.46
N VAL A 183 -6.95 -14.38 3.48
CA VAL A 183 -6.59 -13.20 2.68
C VAL A 183 -6.41 -11.99 3.59
N ASN A 184 -5.17 -11.52 3.74
CA ASN A 184 -4.86 -10.31 4.52
C ASN A 184 -4.55 -9.16 3.57
N ILE A 185 -5.32 -8.08 3.66
CA ILE A 185 -5.22 -6.88 2.82
C ILE A 185 -4.57 -5.79 3.67
N ILE A 186 -3.31 -5.49 3.37
CA ILE A 186 -2.38 -4.82 4.28
C ILE A 186 -1.99 -3.47 3.70
N THR A 187 -2.01 -2.43 4.53
CA THR A 187 -1.46 -1.11 4.15
C THR A 187 0.05 -1.23 3.90
N GLY A 188 0.53 -0.74 2.75
CA GLY A 188 1.95 -0.51 2.55
C GLY A 188 2.41 0.79 3.19
N PHE A 189 3.69 1.13 3.02
CA PHE A 189 4.29 2.45 3.26
C PHE A 189 4.27 2.98 4.70
N ILE A 190 3.32 2.58 5.54
CA ILE A 190 3.10 3.12 6.88
C ILE A 190 3.53 2.11 7.95
N ALA A 191 4.02 2.64 9.07
CA ALA A 191 4.45 1.88 10.25
C ALA A 191 4.16 2.73 11.50
N SER A 192 4.46 2.20 12.68
CA SER A 192 4.38 3.00 13.91
C SER A 192 5.67 3.00 14.72
N THR A 193 5.81 4.02 15.58
CA THR A 193 6.78 3.98 16.68
C THR A 193 6.26 3.08 17.81
N ALA A 194 7.11 2.72 18.77
CA ALA A 194 6.70 1.98 19.97
C ALA A 194 5.60 2.68 20.77
N ASN A 195 5.44 4.00 20.62
CA ASN A 195 4.39 4.80 21.27
C ASN A 195 3.10 4.89 20.44
N GLY A 196 3.02 4.19 19.30
CA GLY A 196 1.86 4.17 18.41
C GLY A 196 1.76 5.38 17.48
N GLU A 197 2.81 6.19 17.37
CA GLU A 197 2.82 7.33 16.44
C GLU A 197 3.01 6.84 15.01
N THR A 198 2.27 7.41 14.08
CA THR A 198 2.37 7.02 12.66
C THR A 198 3.65 7.56 12.05
N ILE A 199 4.35 6.69 11.32
CA ILE A 199 5.53 7.03 10.54
C ILE A 199 5.41 6.46 9.13
N THR A 200 6.16 7.03 8.19
CA THR A 200 6.27 6.47 6.85
C THR A 200 7.63 5.81 6.61
N LEU A 201 7.63 4.74 5.82
CA LEU A 201 8.80 3.92 5.49
C LEU A 201 9.63 4.52 4.33
N GLY A 202 9.30 5.75 3.90
CA GLY A 202 9.99 6.45 2.84
C GLY A 202 9.71 5.89 1.44
N ARG A 203 10.56 6.31 0.48
CA ARG A 203 10.39 5.94 -0.94
C ARG A 203 10.48 4.42 -1.12
N GLY A 204 9.49 3.84 -1.81
CA GLY A 204 9.39 2.38 -1.96
C GLY A 204 8.86 1.67 -0.71
N GLY A 205 8.30 2.41 0.26
CA GLY A 205 7.86 1.85 1.54
C GLY A 205 6.83 0.73 1.43
N SER A 206 5.98 0.69 0.40
CA SER A 206 5.07 -0.44 0.15
C SER A 206 5.81 -1.71 -0.28
N ASP A 207 6.86 -1.60 -1.12
CA ASP A 207 7.71 -2.75 -1.49
C ASP A 207 8.50 -3.23 -0.27
N TYR A 208 8.94 -2.30 0.58
CA TYR A 208 9.61 -2.63 1.83
C TYR A 208 8.66 -3.34 2.81
N THR A 209 7.40 -2.90 2.91
CA THR A 209 6.37 -3.56 3.72
C THR A 209 6.19 -5.02 3.27
N ALA A 210 6.06 -5.27 1.96
CA ALA A 210 5.95 -6.62 1.41
C ALA A 210 7.19 -7.48 1.71
N SER A 211 8.37 -6.87 1.62
CA SER A 211 9.65 -7.51 1.99
C SER A 211 9.70 -7.90 3.46
N ILE A 212 9.30 -7.01 4.37
CA ILE A 212 9.24 -7.27 5.82
C ILE A 212 8.29 -8.44 6.12
N ILE A 213 7.07 -8.41 5.57
CA ILE A 213 6.09 -9.48 5.79
C ILE A 213 6.60 -10.82 5.26
N GLY A 214 7.15 -10.81 4.04
CA GLY A 214 7.68 -12.03 3.45
C GLY A 214 8.82 -12.62 4.28
N ALA A 215 9.75 -11.79 4.75
CA ALA A 215 10.90 -12.22 5.55
C ALA A 215 10.44 -12.80 6.89
N ALA A 216 9.54 -12.10 7.59
CA ALA A 216 9.00 -12.52 8.89
C ALA A 216 8.31 -13.88 8.83
N MET A 217 7.62 -14.15 7.71
CA MET A 217 6.86 -15.38 7.44
C MET A 217 7.65 -16.44 6.67
N GLY A 218 8.89 -16.16 6.28
CA GLY A 218 9.75 -17.09 5.54
C GLY A 218 9.14 -17.56 4.22
N VAL A 219 8.48 -16.68 3.46
CA VAL A 219 7.88 -17.09 2.19
C VAL A 219 8.95 -17.35 1.13
N ALA A 220 8.66 -18.29 0.23
CA ALA A 220 9.57 -18.64 -0.86
C ALA A 220 9.65 -17.53 -1.93
N GLU A 221 8.58 -16.74 -2.09
CA GLU A 221 8.51 -15.72 -3.13
C GLU A 221 7.61 -14.54 -2.75
N ILE A 222 8.07 -13.32 -3.10
CA ILE A 222 7.28 -12.09 -3.08
C ILE A 222 7.05 -11.65 -4.54
N GLU A 223 5.81 -11.35 -4.91
CA GLU A 223 5.46 -10.77 -6.20
C GLU A 223 5.19 -9.27 -6.10
N ILE A 224 5.95 -8.47 -6.84
CA ILE A 224 5.71 -7.03 -6.99
C ILE A 224 5.05 -6.79 -8.35
N TRP A 225 3.80 -6.36 -8.33
CA TRP A 225 3.00 -6.04 -9.50
C TRP A 225 3.12 -4.54 -9.79
N THR A 226 3.62 -4.21 -10.98
CA THR A 226 3.90 -2.84 -11.39
C THR A 226 3.60 -2.62 -12.87
N ASP A 227 3.38 -1.35 -13.23
CA ASP A 227 3.04 -0.89 -14.58
C ASP A 227 4.29 -0.36 -15.33
N VAL A 228 5.51 -0.51 -14.78
CA VAL A 228 6.74 -0.10 -15.47
C VAL A 228 7.14 -1.14 -16.52
N ASP A 229 7.50 -0.70 -17.72
CA ASP A 229 8.14 -1.52 -18.75
C ASP A 229 9.62 -1.74 -18.38
N GLY A 230 9.90 -2.68 -17.51
CA GLY A 230 11.23 -3.15 -17.19
C GLY A 230 11.96 -3.75 -18.39
N VAL A 231 13.26 -3.47 -18.43
CA VAL A 231 14.34 -4.14 -19.17
C VAL A 231 14.46 -3.89 -20.69
N MET A 232 13.44 -3.46 -21.45
CA MET A 232 13.56 -3.39 -22.94
C MET A 232 13.44 -2.02 -23.64
N SER A 233 13.36 -0.88 -22.95
CA SER A 233 13.55 0.40 -23.65
C SER A 233 14.38 1.39 -22.85
N ALA A 234 15.59 1.67 -23.37
CA ALA A 234 16.32 2.89 -23.06
C ALA A 234 15.55 4.09 -23.62
N SER A 235 14.50 4.52 -22.92
CA SER A 235 13.89 5.83 -23.13
C SER A 235 14.23 6.70 -21.93
N ILE A 236 15.01 7.74 -22.21
CA ILE A 236 15.47 8.74 -21.25
C ILE A 236 14.29 9.65 -20.91
N ARG A 237 13.52 9.27 -19.90
CA ARG A 237 12.71 10.16 -19.07
C ARG A 237 12.86 9.66 -17.64
N ASP A 238 12.77 10.55 -16.66
CA ASP A 238 13.07 10.34 -15.23
C ASP A 238 12.17 9.31 -14.50
N GLU A 239 11.68 8.29 -15.21
CA GLU A 239 10.90 7.17 -14.72
C GLU A 239 11.83 5.95 -14.55
N ILE A 240 11.87 5.49 -13.30
CA ILE A 240 12.61 4.35 -12.76
C ILE A 240 12.54 3.15 -13.73
N ASN A 241 13.68 2.74 -14.29
CA ASN A 241 13.77 1.54 -15.14
C ASN A 241 13.43 0.29 -14.30
N GLY A 242 12.88 -0.78 -14.88
CA GLY A 242 12.63 -2.03 -14.13
C GLY A 242 13.87 -2.63 -13.47
N LYS A 243 15.08 -2.35 -14.00
CA LYS A 243 16.36 -2.63 -13.31
C LYS A 243 16.49 -1.90 -11.97
N ASP A 244 16.08 -0.64 -11.90
CA ASP A 244 16.13 0.16 -10.68
C ASP A 244 15.11 -0.33 -9.66
N VAL A 245 13.95 -0.84 -10.11
CA VAL A 245 12.95 -1.46 -9.21
C VAL A 245 13.49 -2.77 -8.64
N ALA A 246 14.08 -3.61 -9.48
CA ALA A 246 14.73 -4.86 -9.08
C ALA A 246 15.86 -4.62 -8.06
N GLU A 247 16.77 -3.69 -8.34
CA GLU A 247 17.88 -3.36 -7.44
C GLU A 247 17.39 -2.79 -6.10
N LYS A 248 16.39 -1.90 -6.12
CA LYS A 248 15.74 -1.41 -4.90
C LYS A 248 15.09 -2.53 -4.10
N LEU A 249 14.37 -3.42 -4.76
CA LEU A 249 13.74 -4.57 -4.10
C LEU A 249 14.78 -5.46 -3.43
N LEU A 250 15.93 -5.70 -4.08
CA LEU A 250 17.04 -6.45 -3.49
C LEU A 250 17.54 -5.80 -2.20
N ILE A 251 17.75 -4.48 -2.21
CA ILE A 251 18.22 -3.72 -1.04
C ILE A 251 17.20 -3.80 0.09
N LEU A 252 15.92 -3.57 -0.22
CA LEU A 252 14.83 -3.59 0.76
C LEU A 252 14.62 -4.99 1.36
N ALA A 253 14.72 -6.03 0.55
CA ALA A 253 14.63 -7.41 1.01
C ALA A 253 15.80 -7.80 1.92
N ARG A 254 17.03 -7.41 1.54
CA ARG A 254 18.21 -7.59 2.41
C ARG A 254 18.05 -6.85 3.73
N LYS A 255 17.56 -5.61 3.69
CA LYS A 255 17.25 -4.84 4.91
C LYS A 255 16.19 -5.53 5.77
N ALA A 256 15.19 -6.17 5.15
CA ALA A 256 14.16 -6.95 5.82
C ALA A 256 14.65 -8.30 6.41
N GLY A 257 15.90 -8.70 6.13
CA GLY A 257 16.50 -9.93 6.63
C GLY A 257 16.49 -11.10 5.64
N TYR A 258 16.08 -10.90 4.38
CA TYR A 258 16.25 -11.91 3.34
C TYR A 258 17.72 -12.08 2.95
N ARG A 259 18.12 -13.32 2.68
CA ARG A 259 19.44 -13.66 2.12
C ARG A 259 19.33 -13.88 0.61
N VAL A 260 19.00 -12.82 -0.10
CA VAL A 260 18.77 -12.83 -1.56
C VAL A 260 19.96 -12.25 -2.34
N GLU A 261 20.20 -12.81 -3.51
CA GLU A 261 21.22 -12.37 -4.47
C GLU A 261 20.57 -11.74 -5.71
N PRO A 262 21.29 -10.98 -6.56
CA PRO A 262 20.69 -10.43 -7.78
C PRO A 262 19.99 -11.49 -8.67
N LYS A 263 20.52 -12.72 -8.68
CA LYS A 263 19.93 -13.89 -9.38
C LYS A 263 18.60 -14.39 -8.78
N SER A 264 18.26 -13.96 -7.57
CA SER A 264 16.99 -14.25 -6.89
C SER A 264 15.82 -13.46 -7.48
N ILE A 265 16.09 -12.44 -8.30
CA ILE A 265 15.07 -11.63 -8.95
C ILE A 265 14.75 -12.24 -10.32
N ALA A 266 13.49 -12.61 -10.49
CA ALA A 266 12.91 -12.95 -11.79
C ALA A 266 11.97 -11.82 -12.22
N VAL A 267 12.07 -11.42 -13.48
CA VAL A 267 11.13 -10.48 -14.10
C VAL A 267 10.30 -11.29 -15.09
N ASP A 268 9.04 -11.52 -14.73
CA ASP A 268 8.10 -12.25 -15.55
C ASP A 268 7.15 -11.26 -16.23
N TYR A 269 7.04 -11.35 -17.56
CA TYR A 269 6.09 -10.55 -18.33
C TYR A 269 4.79 -11.32 -18.46
N HIS A 270 3.72 -10.82 -17.87
CA HIS A 270 2.38 -11.27 -18.23
C HIS A 270 1.90 -10.52 -19.48
N ARG A 271 2.38 -10.98 -20.65
CA ARG A 271 1.68 -10.71 -21.91
C ARG A 271 0.43 -11.59 -21.93
N SER A 272 -0.72 -11.01 -21.58
CA SER A 272 -2.04 -11.62 -21.73
C SER A 272 -2.07 -13.11 -21.39
N SER A 273 -1.89 -13.44 -20.11
CA SER A 273 -2.26 -14.78 -19.65
C SER A 273 -3.78 -14.89 -19.76
N PRO A 274 -4.36 -15.96 -20.36
CA PRO A 274 -5.81 -16.13 -20.46
C PRO A 274 -6.53 -16.12 -19.09
N CYS A 275 -5.78 -16.18 -17.98
CA CYS A 275 -6.29 -16.09 -16.62
C CYS A 275 -6.45 -14.65 -16.07
N TYR A 276 -5.78 -13.64 -16.66
CA TYR A 276 -5.73 -12.28 -16.11
C TYR A 276 -5.94 -11.26 -17.22
N ASN A 277 -7.11 -10.62 -17.28
CA ASN A 277 -7.51 -9.65 -18.30
C ASN A 277 -6.77 -8.29 -18.22
N LEU A 278 -5.46 -8.27 -17.96
CA LEU A 278 -4.64 -7.06 -17.89
C LEU A 278 -3.89 -6.81 -19.20
N LYS A 279 -3.90 -5.55 -19.66
CA LYS A 279 -2.92 -5.05 -20.62
C LYS A 279 -1.58 -4.91 -19.87
N SER A 280 -0.60 -5.77 -20.23
CA SER A 280 0.82 -5.72 -19.84
C SER A 280 1.08 -5.23 -18.40
N SER A 281 1.13 -6.16 -17.45
CA SER A 281 1.71 -5.90 -16.13
C SER A 281 3.00 -6.70 -16.00
N GLU A 282 4.01 -6.07 -15.41
CA GLU A 282 5.25 -6.76 -15.05
C GLU A 282 5.14 -7.27 -13.63
N ILE A 283 5.55 -8.52 -13.46
CA ILE A 283 5.66 -9.16 -12.16
C ILE A 283 7.15 -9.30 -11.89
N ILE A 284 7.62 -8.58 -10.88
CA ILE A 284 8.97 -8.76 -10.36
C ILE A 284 8.85 -9.70 -9.17
N SER A 285 9.35 -10.92 -9.36
CA SER A 285 9.34 -11.96 -8.35
C SER A 285 10.69 -12.02 -7.65
N LEU A 286 10.68 -11.93 -6.32
CA LEU A 286 11.86 -12.15 -5.49
C LEU A 286 11.77 -13.52 -4.83
N ARG A 287 12.66 -14.44 -5.22
CA ARG A 287 12.71 -15.82 -4.70
C ARG A 287 13.81 -15.98 -3.66
N ASN A 288 13.46 -16.51 -2.48
CA ASN A 288 14.41 -16.80 -1.40
C ASN A 288 15.12 -18.13 -1.62
#